data_AF-A0A1Q6KJ61-F1
#
_entry.id   AF-A0A1Q6KJ61-F1
#
_cell.length_a   1.000
_cell.length_b   1.000
_cell.length_c   1.000
_cell.angle_alpha   90.00
_cell.angle_beta   90.00
_cell.angle_gamma   90.00
#
_symmetry.space_group_name_H-M   'P 1'
#
loop_
_entity.id
_entity.type
_entity.pdbx_description
1 polymer ?
#
loop_
_entity_poly.entity_id
_entity_poly.type
_entity_poly.pdbx_seq_one_letter_code
_entity_poly.pdbx_strand_id
1 'polypeptide(L)'
;MSKLQKSYINLKSKDADKIYLFKSGMFYLALADDCEKLSSVFGFKKTKLNEEIEKCGFPISRLGFYVGQLEKRKIPFQIIDDDYSKIENYSDYMNNSKLKKIISEIKDIDLDNITFKQAYEFLENAKMEIGKIYE
;
A
#
# COMPACT_ATOMS: atom_id res chain seq x y z
N MET A 1 7.29 -23.71 -3.77
CA MET A 1 6.29 -22.63 -3.67
C MET A 1 6.56 -21.75 -2.46
N SER A 2 6.69 -20.44 -2.67
CA SER A 2 6.92 -19.45 -1.59
C SER A 2 5.67 -19.23 -0.72
N LYS A 3 5.81 -18.64 0.48
CA LYS A 3 4.68 -18.24 1.35
C LYS A 3 3.67 -17.36 0.58
N LEU A 4 4.19 -16.39 -0.19
CA LEU A 4 3.42 -15.47 -1.00
C LEU A 4 2.57 -16.19 -2.07
N GLN A 5 3.19 -17.12 -2.81
CA GLN A 5 2.53 -17.91 -3.84
C GLN A 5 1.42 -18.80 -3.26
N LYS A 6 1.68 -19.47 -2.12
CA LYS A 6 0.66 -20.28 -1.43
C LYS A 6 -0.54 -19.43 -0.98
N SER A 7 -0.27 -18.24 -0.44
CA SER A 7 -1.31 -17.30 -0.01
C SER A 7 -2.18 -16.84 -1.20
N TYR A 8 -1.54 -16.47 -2.31
CA TYR A 8 -2.24 -16.10 -3.54
C TYR A 8 -3.16 -17.20 -4.07
N ILE A 9 -2.66 -18.45 -4.17
CA ILE A 9 -3.46 -19.59 -4.66
C ILE A 9 -4.68 -19.82 -3.75
N ASN A 10 -4.51 -19.76 -2.44
CA ASN A 10 -5.62 -19.91 -1.47
C ASN A 10 -6.67 -18.79 -1.58
N LEU A 11 -6.22 -17.56 -1.77
CA LEU A 11 -7.12 -16.41 -1.92
C LEU A 11 -7.88 -16.49 -3.25
N LYS A 12 -7.20 -16.81 -4.34
CA LYS A 12 -7.82 -17.03 -5.66
C LYS A 12 -8.79 -18.21 -5.68
N SER A 13 -8.56 -19.27 -4.90
CA SER A 13 -9.53 -20.37 -4.80
C SER A 13 -10.82 -19.98 -4.08
N LYS A 14 -10.82 -18.89 -3.30
CA LYS A 14 -12.00 -18.38 -2.59
C LYS A 14 -12.75 -17.33 -3.40
N ASP A 15 -12.01 -16.44 -4.06
CA ASP A 15 -12.56 -15.40 -4.91
C ASP A 15 -11.52 -15.07 -5.99
N ALA A 16 -11.77 -15.58 -7.20
CA ALA A 16 -10.87 -15.46 -8.34
C ALA A 16 -10.97 -14.09 -9.03
N ASP A 17 -12.07 -13.35 -8.82
CA ASP A 17 -12.35 -12.09 -9.51
C ASP A 17 -11.58 -10.92 -8.91
N LYS A 18 -11.31 -10.98 -7.60
CA LYS A 18 -10.52 -9.98 -6.88
C LYS A 18 -9.05 -10.00 -7.29
N ILE A 19 -8.49 -8.80 -7.41
CA ILE A 19 -7.04 -8.57 -7.43
C ILE A 19 -6.49 -8.62 -6.01
N TYR A 20 -5.45 -9.41 -5.75
CA TYR A 20 -4.76 -9.45 -4.46
C TYR A 20 -3.44 -8.67 -4.53
N LEU A 21 -3.34 -7.60 -3.74
CA LEU A 21 -2.17 -6.73 -3.61
C LEU A 21 -1.42 -7.05 -2.32
N PHE A 22 -0.32 -7.78 -2.43
CA PHE A 22 0.51 -8.15 -1.29
C PHE A 22 1.52 -7.04 -0.97
N LYS A 23 1.47 -6.51 0.24
CA LYS A 23 2.56 -5.66 0.74
C LYS A 23 3.80 -6.52 0.97
N SER A 24 4.90 -6.15 0.34
CA SER A 24 6.19 -6.82 0.46
C SER A 24 7.32 -5.79 0.42
N GLY A 25 7.90 -5.51 1.58
CA GLY A 25 8.89 -4.45 1.74
C GLY A 25 8.33 -3.09 1.29
N MET A 26 9.00 -2.46 0.33
CA MET A 26 8.63 -1.13 -0.20
C MET A 26 7.60 -1.16 -1.33
N PHE A 27 6.96 -2.30 -1.61
CA PHE A 27 6.04 -2.45 -2.74
C PHE A 27 4.72 -3.14 -2.36
N TYR A 28 3.67 -2.84 -3.11
CA TYR A 28 2.49 -3.69 -3.25
C TYR A 28 2.62 -4.50 -4.53
N LEU A 29 2.52 -5.82 -4.43
CA LEU A 29 2.75 -6.78 -5.51
C LEU A 29 1.47 -7.52 -5.87
N ALA A 30 1.21 -7.64 -7.17
CA ALA A 30 0.25 -8.57 -7.75
C ALA A 30 1.00 -9.71 -8.43
N LEU A 31 0.41 -10.90 -8.46
CA LEU A 31 1.02 -12.13 -8.98
C LEU A 31 0.20 -12.72 -10.12
N ALA A 32 0.84 -13.45 -11.03
CA ALA A 32 0.20 -14.23 -12.10
C ALA A 32 -0.89 -13.43 -12.84
N ASP A 33 -2.14 -13.92 -12.87
CA ASP A 33 -3.23 -13.25 -13.60
C ASP A 33 -3.53 -11.83 -13.09
N ASP A 34 -3.34 -11.58 -11.80
CA ASP A 34 -3.47 -10.22 -11.26
C ASP A 34 -2.35 -9.31 -11.78
N CYS A 35 -1.15 -9.86 -11.94
CA CYS A 35 -0.03 -9.16 -12.57
C CYS A 35 -0.35 -8.82 -14.04
N GLU A 36 -0.87 -9.78 -14.81
CA GLU A 36 -1.27 -9.54 -16.20
C GLU A 36 -2.33 -8.44 -16.32
N LYS A 37 -3.37 -8.52 -15.49
CA LYS A 37 -4.47 -7.54 -15.49
C LYS A 37 -3.98 -6.14 -15.14
N LEU A 38 -3.18 -6.00 -14.08
CA LEU A 38 -2.65 -4.69 -13.69
C LEU A 38 -1.60 -4.16 -14.67
N SER A 39 -0.79 -5.04 -15.26
CA SER A 39 0.14 -4.68 -16.34
C SER A 39 -0.60 -4.11 -17.54
N SER A 40 -1.71 -4.75 -17.96
CA SER A 40 -2.52 -4.28 -19.08
C SER A 40 -3.20 -2.94 -18.78
N VAL A 41 -3.76 -2.77 -17.57
CA VAL A 41 -4.51 -1.56 -17.20
C VAL A 41 -3.61 -0.36 -16.91
N PHE A 42 -2.47 -0.57 -16.26
CA PHE A 42 -1.62 0.51 -15.74
C PHE A 42 -0.22 0.55 -16.36
N GLY A 43 0.13 -0.39 -17.24
CA GLY A 43 1.47 -0.46 -17.84
C GLY A 43 2.56 -0.88 -16.85
N PHE A 44 2.22 -1.60 -15.78
CA PHE A 44 3.21 -2.04 -14.81
C PHE A 44 4.22 -3.00 -15.44
N LYS A 45 5.51 -2.78 -15.15
CA LYS A 45 6.56 -3.69 -15.60
C LYS A 45 6.38 -5.06 -14.94
N LYS A 46 6.21 -6.10 -15.75
CA LYS A 46 6.20 -7.49 -15.31
C LYS A 46 7.63 -7.97 -15.04
N THR A 47 7.80 -8.71 -13.96
CA THR A 47 9.07 -9.31 -13.54
C THR A 47 8.80 -10.71 -13.02
N LYS A 48 9.80 -11.59 -13.02
CA LYS A 48 9.63 -12.93 -12.44
C LYS A 48 9.72 -12.88 -10.91
N LEU A 49 8.76 -13.49 -10.22
CA LEU A 49 8.87 -13.83 -8.80
C LEU A 49 9.76 -15.06 -8.64
N ASN A 50 9.56 -16.04 -9.51
CA ASN A 50 10.34 -17.27 -9.66
C ASN A 50 10.25 -17.74 -11.12
N GLU A 51 10.70 -18.96 -11.43
CA GLU A 51 10.73 -19.48 -12.80
C GLU A 51 9.35 -19.52 -13.49
N GLU A 52 8.29 -19.72 -12.70
CA GLU A 52 6.92 -20.00 -13.18
C GLU A 52 5.96 -18.80 -13.04
N ILE A 53 6.19 -17.92 -12.06
CA ILE A 53 5.24 -16.85 -11.71
C ILE A 53 5.79 -15.48 -12.02
N GLU A 54 5.02 -14.71 -12.78
CA GLU A 54 5.23 -13.27 -12.96
C GLU A 54 4.60 -12.46 -11.82
N LYS A 55 5.21 -11.31 -11.55
CA LYS A 55 4.74 -10.30 -10.61
C LYS A 55 4.92 -8.90 -11.18
N CYS A 56 4.03 -8.00 -10.79
CA CYS A 56 4.18 -6.58 -10.99
C CYS A 56 3.75 -5.84 -9.74
N GLY A 57 3.94 -4.52 -9.68
CA GLY A 57 3.55 -3.78 -8.50
C GLY A 57 3.91 -2.30 -8.57
N PHE A 58 3.62 -1.62 -7.48
CA PHE A 58 3.91 -0.20 -7.31
C PHE A 58 4.47 0.08 -5.90
N PRO A 59 5.24 1.16 -5.72
CA PRO A 59 5.83 1.47 -4.43
C PRO A 59 4.77 1.88 -3.40
N ILE A 60 5.03 1.61 -2.13
CA ILE A 60 4.11 1.92 -1.02
C ILE A 60 3.67 3.39 -0.98
N SER A 61 4.55 4.30 -1.42
CA SER A 61 4.28 5.75 -1.49
C SER A 61 3.17 6.13 -2.47
N ARG A 62 2.80 5.22 -3.39
CA ARG A 62 1.75 5.42 -4.40
C ARG A 62 0.44 4.72 -4.06
N LEU A 63 0.30 4.18 -2.84
CA LEU A 63 -0.89 3.45 -2.40
C LEU A 63 -2.19 4.21 -2.68
N GLY A 64 -2.33 5.43 -2.15
CA GLY A 64 -3.56 6.20 -2.30
C GLY A 64 -3.91 6.49 -3.76
N PHE A 65 -2.90 6.74 -4.61
CA PHE A 65 -3.12 6.91 -6.05
C PHE A 65 -3.70 5.65 -6.67
N TYR A 66 -3.09 4.48 -6.46
CA TYR A 66 -3.56 3.26 -7.13
C TYR A 66 -4.85 2.70 -6.55
N VAL A 67 -5.08 2.82 -5.24
CA VAL A 67 -6.38 2.50 -4.61
C VAL A 67 -7.49 3.33 -5.25
N GLY A 68 -7.34 4.65 -5.34
CA GLY A 68 -8.34 5.50 -5.98
C GLY A 68 -8.54 5.17 -7.46
N GLN A 69 -7.49 4.77 -8.17
CA GLN A 69 -7.59 4.36 -9.58
C GLN A 69 -8.31 3.00 -9.76
N LEU A 70 -8.15 2.07 -8.83
CA LEU A 70 -8.85 0.78 -8.80
C LEU A 70 -10.34 0.97 -8.49
N GLU A 71 -10.65 1.77 -7.46
CA GLU A 71 -12.03 2.12 -7.07
C GLU A 71 -12.77 2.83 -8.20
N LYS A 72 -12.15 3.85 -8.81
CA LYS A 72 -12.72 4.59 -9.95
C LYS A 72 -13.06 3.68 -11.15
N ARG A 73 -12.26 2.63 -11.37
CA ARG A 73 -12.47 1.63 -12.43
C ARG A 73 -13.36 0.47 -12.00
N LYS A 74 -13.83 0.45 -10.76
CA LYS A 74 -14.61 -0.65 -10.16
C LYS A 74 -13.89 -1.99 -10.28
N ILE A 75 -12.56 -1.99 -10.19
CA ILE A 75 -11.78 -3.22 -10.17
C ILE A 75 -11.82 -3.76 -8.74
N PRO A 76 -12.39 -4.94 -8.47
CA PRO A 76 -12.43 -5.49 -7.12
C PRO A 76 -11.02 -5.88 -6.69
N PHE A 77 -10.61 -5.46 -5.49
CA PHE A 77 -9.27 -5.74 -4.98
C PHE A 77 -9.26 -5.97 -3.46
N GLN A 78 -8.22 -6.67 -3.00
CA GLN A 78 -7.89 -6.89 -1.60
C GLN A 78 -6.41 -6.60 -1.34
N ILE A 79 -6.12 -5.73 -0.36
CA ILE A 79 -4.75 -5.55 0.14
C ILE A 79 -4.48 -6.63 1.20
N ILE A 80 -3.32 -7.28 1.08
CA ILE A 80 -2.80 -8.27 2.03
C ILE A 80 -1.55 -7.68 2.68
N ASP A 81 -1.66 -7.38 3.98
CA ASP A 81 -0.58 -6.83 4.80
C ASP A 81 -0.47 -7.70 6.06
N ASP A 82 0.65 -8.40 6.24
CA ASP A 82 0.87 -9.31 7.38
C ASP A 82 0.80 -8.55 8.74
N ASP A 83 0.97 -7.23 8.74
CA ASP A 83 0.83 -6.38 9.94
C ASP A 83 -0.64 -6.16 10.35
N TYR A 84 -1.60 -6.58 9.52
CA TYR A 84 -3.04 -6.37 9.72
C TYR A 84 -3.82 -7.68 9.54
N SER A 85 -4.71 -7.99 10.47
CA SER A 85 -5.52 -9.21 10.44
C SER A 85 -6.48 -9.26 9.24
N LYS A 86 -7.11 -8.12 8.93
CA LYS A 86 -7.97 -7.93 7.74
C LYS A 86 -8.18 -6.43 7.50
N ILE A 87 -8.07 -6.00 6.26
CA ILE A 87 -8.35 -4.62 5.86
C ILE A 87 -9.78 -4.59 5.29
N GLU A 88 -10.73 -4.07 6.06
CA GLU A 88 -12.13 -3.92 5.63
C GLU A 88 -12.44 -2.51 5.12
N ASN A 89 -11.75 -1.49 5.66
CA ASN A 89 -11.86 -0.10 5.24
C ASN A 89 -10.51 0.43 4.76
N TYR A 90 -10.39 0.70 3.46
CA TYR A 90 -9.15 1.22 2.87
C TYR A 90 -8.86 2.66 3.28
N SER A 91 -9.88 3.48 3.53
CA SER A 91 -9.71 4.83 4.05
C SER A 91 -9.01 4.77 5.41
N ASP A 92 -9.50 3.94 6.32
CA ASP A 92 -8.91 3.77 7.65
C ASP A 92 -7.50 3.19 7.57
N TYR A 93 -7.26 2.22 6.68
CA TYR A 93 -5.92 1.68 6.46
C TYR A 93 -4.93 2.75 5.98
N MET A 94 -5.32 3.57 5.01
CA MET A 94 -4.50 4.68 4.52
C MET A 94 -4.27 5.73 5.61
N ASN A 95 -5.31 6.09 6.35
CA ASN A 95 -5.23 7.08 7.43
C ASN A 95 -4.32 6.58 8.56
N ASN A 96 -4.43 5.31 8.97
CA ASN A 96 -3.52 4.70 9.93
C ASN A 96 -2.06 4.71 9.45
N SER A 97 -1.83 4.48 8.15
CA SER A 97 -0.47 4.59 7.59
C SER A 97 0.07 6.01 7.67
N LYS A 98 -0.75 7.04 7.42
CA LYS A 98 -0.35 8.45 7.54
C LYS A 98 -0.07 8.83 8.99
N LEU A 99 -0.93 8.42 9.92
CA LEU A 99 -0.74 8.66 11.36
C LEU A 99 0.54 8.00 11.87
N LYS A 100 0.81 6.74 11.48
CA LYS A 100 2.07 6.06 11.80
C LYS A 100 3.30 6.81 11.29
N LYS A 101 3.23 7.44 10.11
CA LYS A 101 4.32 8.26 9.58
C LYS A 101 4.57 9.49 10.46
N ILE A 102 3.51 10.22 10.82
CA ILE A 102 3.61 11.38 11.72
C ILE A 102 4.20 10.97 13.08
N ILE A 103 3.75 9.85 13.65
CA ILE A 103 4.28 9.33 14.92
C ILE A 103 5.77 8.99 14.81
N SER A 104 6.19 8.37 13.71
CA SER A 104 7.61 8.08 13.47
C SER A 104 8.42 9.37 13.36
N GLU A 105 7.94 10.34 12.59
CA GLU A 105 8.59 11.65 12.47
C GLU A 105 8.76 12.32 13.83
N ILE A 106 7.72 12.31 14.69
CA ILE A 106 7.81 12.83 16.07
C ILE A 106 8.90 12.11 16.87
N LYS A 107 8.94 10.77 16.78
CA LYS A 107 9.90 9.95 17.52
C LYS A 107 11.34 10.22 17.10
N ASP A 108 11.55 10.55 15.84
CA ASP A 108 12.86 10.75 15.23
C ASP A 108 13.34 12.21 15.29
N ILE A 109 12.54 13.14 15.86
CA ILE A 109 12.96 14.53 16.09
C ILE A 109 14.10 14.59 17.11
N ASP A 110 15.22 15.19 16.69
CA ASP A 110 16.30 15.61 17.58
C ASP A 110 15.98 16.99 18.17
N LEU A 111 15.50 17.00 19.41
CA LEU A 111 15.10 18.22 20.11
C LEU A 111 16.28 19.15 20.43
N ASP A 112 17.51 18.64 20.48
CA ASP A 112 18.69 19.45 20.78
C ASP A 112 19.17 20.25 19.57
N ASN A 113 18.87 19.75 18.35
CA ASN A 113 19.37 20.32 17.10
C ASN A 113 18.30 20.86 16.16
N ILE A 114 17.00 20.66 16.45
CA ILE A 114 15.92 21.16 15.60
C ILE A 114 15.86 22.69 15.60
N THR A 115 15.77 23.29 14.41
CA THR A 115 15.55 24.74 14.27
C THR A 115 14.07 25.09 14.44
N PHE A 116 13.77 26.33 14.86
CA PHE A 116 12.39 26.82 14.94
C PHE A 116 11.62 26.67 13.63
N LYS A 117 12.29 26.89 12.48
CA LYS A 117 11.68 26.71 11.16
C LYS A 117 11.27 25.26 10.92
N GLN A 118 12.17 24.30 11.16
CA GLN A 118 11.87 22.88 10.98
C GLN A 118 10.75 22.42 11.91
N ALA A 119 10.75 22.87 13.17
CA ALA A 119 9.68 22.57 14.12
C ALA A 119 8.33 23.11 13.64
N TYR A 120 8.29 24.37 13.18
CA TYR A 120 7.08 24.98 12.64
C TYR A 120 6.58 24.25 11.38
N GLU A 121 7.45 23.98 10.41
CA GLU A 121 7.10 23.24 9.19
C GLU A 121 6.56 21.84 9.49
N PHE A 122 7.15 21.15 10.46
CA PHE A 122 6.62 19.86 10.93
C PHE A 122 5.19 20.01 11.49
N LEU A 123 4.97 20.97 12.41
CA LEU A 123 3.66 21.19 13.03
C LEU A 123 2.59 21.59 12.00
N GLU A 124 2.94 22.44 11.04
CA GLU A 124 2.05 22.86 9.95
C GLU A 124 1.64 21.67 9.07
N ASN A 125 2.60 20.84 8.67
CA ASN A 125 2.35 19.64 7.87
C ASN A 125 1.52 18.59 8.65
N ALA A 126 1.86 18.35 9.92
CA ALA A 126 1.14 17.41 10.77
C ALA A 126 -0.33 17.85 10.96
N LYS A 127 -0.56 19.15 11.24
CA LYS A 127 -1.91 19.71 11.34
C LYS A 127 -2.70 19.52 10.05
N MET A 128 -2.10 19.84 8.90
CA MET A 128 -2.77 19.69 7.60
C MET A 128 -3.13 18.22 7.31
N GLU A 129 -2.21 17.28 7.55
CA GLU A 129 -2.48 15.86 7.27
C GLU A 129 -3.50 15.26 8.24
N ILE A 130 -3.48 15.65 9.52
CA ILE A 130 -4.49 15.23 10.50
C ILE A 130 -5.86 15.82 10.15
N GLY A 131 -5.94 17.08 9.74
CA GLY A 131 -7.19 17.71 9.29
C GLY A 131 -7.85 16.91 8.17
N LYS A 132 -7.10 16.50 7.14
CA LYS A 132 -7.60 15.65 6.04
C LYS A 132 -8.15 14.28 6.46
N ILE A 133 -7.85 13.81 7.67
CA ILE A 133 -8.30 12.52 8.20
C ILE A 133 -9.61 12.66 8.99
N TYR A 134 -9.79 13.78 9.70
CA TYR A 134 -10.87 13.96 10.67
C TYR A 134 -11.88 15.07 10.31
N GLU A 135 -11.64 15.82 9.24
CA GLU A 135 -12.56 16.82 8.65
C GLU A 135 -13.12 16.33 7.30
#